data_AF-B7P931-F1
#
_entry.id   AF-B7P931-F1
#
_cell.length_a   1.000
_cell.length_b   1.000
_cell.length_c   1.000
_cell.angle_alpha   90.00
_cell.angle_beta   90.00
_cell.angle_gamma   90.00
#
_symmetry.space_group_name_H-M   'P 1'
#
loop_
_entity.id
_entity.type
_entity.pdbx_description
1 polymer ?
#
loop_
_entity_poly.entity_id
_entity_poly.type
_entity_poly.pdbx_seq_one_letter_code
_entity_poly.pdbx_strand_id
1 'polypeptide(L)'
;MPKEPGFSYRRLYLQLDEGTVTFNADAELGMQYFISQRLVRDVPLEIARFLHHTQLLNSRQMRLYLQSRQVLDHLIELQNFENQLLPQALRRFFRSMQAPNTKNGYLRALLKKALLEKFSLRFCKCNPHLGLSSDMVYILCFSLIMLSVDLSSPHIKNKMSKREFIRNVRQAVHRADDELYGHLYDDVYLRGHVAPNSED
;
A
#
# COMPACT_ATOMS: atom_id res chain seq x y z
N MET A 1 14.43 -19.56 21.71
CA MET A 1 15.52 -20.08 20.86
C MET A 1 16.81 -20.10 21.65
N PRO A 2 17.61 -21.18 21.61
CA PRO A 2 18.88 -21.26 22.34
C PRO A 2 19.84 -20.21 21.75
N LYS A 3 20.53 -19.44 22.62
CA LYS A 3 21.55 -18.47 22.17
C LYS A 3 22.81 -19.23 21.77
N GLU A 4 23.27 -19.05 20.53
CA GLU A 4 24.54 -19.62 20.08
C GLU A 4 25.72 -19.12 20.96
N PRO A 5 26.73 -19.96 21.22
CA PRO A 5 27.91 -19.56 21.97
C PRO A 5 28.65 -18.43 21.24
N GLY A 6 28.80 -17.27 21.89
CA GLY A 6 29.39 -16.05 21.31
C GLY A 6 28.40 -14.95 20.93
N PHE A 7 27.09 -15.17 21.18
CA PHE A 7 26.06 -14.16 20.97
C PHE A 7 26.20 -12.98 21.94
N SER A 8 26.42 -11.77 21.41
CA SER A 8 26.43 -10.52 22.17
C SER A 8 25.41 -9.55 21.57
N TYR A 9 24.51 -9.02 22.41
CA TYR A 9 23.54 -8.01 22.00
C TYR A 9 24.22 -6.77 21.40
N ARG A 10 25.42 -6.41 21.91
CA ARG A 10 26.22 -5.30 21.35
C ARG A 10 26.65 -5.59 19.92
N ARG A 11 27.09 -6.82 19.63
CA ARG A 11 27.52 -7.23 18.29
C ARG A 11 26.34 -7.26 17.32
N LEU A 12 25.22 -7.83 17.75
CA LEU A 12 23.98 -7.86 16.96
C LEU A 12 23.50 -6.44 16.64
N TYR A 13 23.51 -5.54 17.62
CA TYR A 13 23.12 -4.14 17.43
C TYR A 13 24.01 -3.44 16.40
N LEU A 14 25.34 -3.61 16.49
CA LEU A 14 26.28 -3.02 15.54
C LEU A 14 26.07 -3.54 14.11
N GLN A 15 25.81 -4.84 13.96
CA GLN A 15 25.51 -5.42 12.64
C GLN A 15 24.18 -4.90 12.08
N LEU A 16 23.16 -4.74 12.92
CA LEU A 16 21.88 -4.16 12.51
C LEU A 16 22.01 -2.69 12.12
N ASP A 17 22.82 -1.91 12.86
CA ASP A 17 23.07 -0.50 12.61
C ASP A 17 23.85 -0.31 11.30
N GLU A 18 24.94 -1.07 11.10
CA GLU A 18 25.71 -1.07 9.86
C GLU A 18 24.83 -1.46 8.66
N GLY A 19 24.10 -2.57 8.75
CA GLY A 19 23.19 -2.99 7.69
C GLY A 19 22.09 -1.98 7.39
N THR A 20 21.57 -1.28 8.41
CA THR A 20 20.59 -0.21 8.25
C THR A 20 21.17 0.97 7.50
N VAL A 21 22.38 1.42 7.86
CA VAL A 21 23.08 2.51 7.18
C VAL A 21 23.37 2.14 5.73
N THR A 22 23.87 0.93 5.48
CA THR A 22 24.14 0.44 4.12
C THR A 22 22.87 0.36 3.30
N PHE A 23 21.79 -0.20 3.85
CA PHE A 23 20.49 -0.30 3.16
C PHE A 23 19.91 1.07 2.82
N ASN A 24 20.07 2.05 3.72
CA ASN A 24 19.60 3.41 3.51
C ASN A 24 20.37 4.14 2.41
N ALA A 25 21.62 3.75 2.15
CA ALA A 25 22.42 4.24 1.02
C ALA A 25 22.09 3.49 -0.29
N ASP A 26 22.11 2.16 -0.25
CA ASP A 26 21.82 1.26 -1.38
C ASP A 26 21.08 0.01 -0.87
N ALA A 27 19.84 -0.15 -1.31
CA ALA A 27 18.97 -1.20 -0.80
C ALA A 27 19.44 -2.62 -1.16
N GLU A 28 20.08 -2.80 -2.32
CA GLU A 28 20.53 -4.12 -2.77
C GLU A 28 21.78 -4.55 -2.01
N LEU A 29 22.74 -3.64 -1.82
CA LEU A 29 23.92 -3.88 -0.99
C LEU A 29 23.55 -4.10 0.48
N GLY A 30 22.64 -3.30 1.03
CA GLY A 30 22.19 -3.47 2.42
C GLY A 30 21.47 -4.79 2.65
N MET A 31 20.63 -5.24 1.71
CA MET A 31 19.97 -6.54 1.85
C MET A 31 20.96 -7.70 1.71
N GLN A 32 21.93 -7.60 0.80
CA GLN A 32 23.03 -8.57 0.72
C GLN A 32 23.83 -8.62 2.02
N TYR A 33 24.09 -7.47 2.67
CA TYR A 33 24.72 -7.44 3.98
C TYR A 33 23.88 -8.21 5.03
N PHE A 34 22.58 -7.93 5.15
CA PHE A 34 21.71 -8.63 6.09
C PHE A 34 21.68 -10.15 5.87
N ILE A 35 21.69 -10.58 4.60
CA ILE A 35 21.75 -12.00 4.22
C ILE A 35 23.10 -12.62 4.58
N SER A 36 24.20 -11.94 4.25
CA SER A 36 25.56 -12.42 4.53
C SER A 36 25.84 -12.59 6.03
N GLN A 37 25.33 -11.67 6.86
CA GLN A 37 25.42 -11.74 8.32
C GLN A 37 24.42 -12.72 8.95
N ARG A 38 23.65 -13.45 8.11
CA ARG A 38 22.59 -14.39 8.53
C ARG A 38 21.51 -13.76 9.41
N LEU A 39 21.30 -12.44 9.28
CA LEU A 39 20.26 -11.70 9.98
C LEU A 39 18.88 -11.90 9.32
N VAL A 40 18.88 -12.07 8.00
CA VAL A 40 17.68 -12.34 7.18
C VAL A 40 17.98 -13.50 6.25
N ARG A 41 17.03 -14.42 6.07
CA ARG A 41 17.18 -15.50 5.08
C ARG A 41 16.87 -14.96 3.69
N ASP A 42 17.57 -15.45 2.67
CA ASP A 42 17.31 -15.11 1.26
C ASP A 42 16.04 -15.82 0.74
N VAL A 43 14.91 -15.50 1.37
CA VAL A 43 13.58 -16.02 1.06
C VAL A 43 12.66 -14.80 0.95
N PRO A 44 11.93 -14.61 -0.16
CA PRO A 44 11.10 -13.42 -0.39
C PRO A 44 10.14 -13.10 0.76
N LEU A 45 9.57 -14.11 1.42
CA LEU A 45 8.64 -13.94 2.53
C LEU A 45 9.34 -13.45 3.81
N GLU A 46 10.53 -13.98 4.12
CA GLU A 46 11.32 -13.55 5.27
C GLU A 46 11.83 -12.13 5.07
N ILE A 47 12.25 -11.79 3.86
CA ILE A 47 12.63 -10.43 3.48
C ILE A 47 11.43 -9.49 3.61
N ALA A 48 10.25 -9.87 3.10
CA ALA A 48 9.03 -9.08 3.24
C ALA A 48 8.65 -8.86 4.72
N ARG A 49 8.75 -9.90 5.55
CA ARG A 49 8.52 -9.80 7.01
C ARG A 49 9.51 -8.88 7.68
N PHE A 50 10.80 -9.01 7.38
CA PHE A 50 11.84 -8.13 7.92
C PHE A 50 11.54 -6.68 7.57
N LEU A 51 11.38 -6.37 6.28
CA LEU A 51 11.07 -5.03 5.79
C LEU A 51 9.79 -4.45 6.39
N HIS A 52 8.76 -5.28 6.62
CA HIS A 52 7.49 -4.84 7.21
C HIS A 52 7.61 -4.42 8.68
N HIS A 53 8.47 -5.07 9.47
CA HIS A 53 8.59 -4.83 10.90
C HIS A 53 9.72 -3.84 11.27
N THR A 54 10.68 -3.62 10.38
CA THR A 54 11.79 -2.68 10.62
C THR A 54 11.35 -1.23 10.43
N GLN A 55 11.39 -0.44 11.50
CA GLN A 55 11.02 0.99 11.46
C GLN A 55 12.21 1.92 11.11
N LEU A 56 13.43 1.41 11.09
CA LEU A 56 14.66 2.20 10.87
C LEU A 56 15.10 2.28 9.41
N LEU A 57 14.52 1.45 8.53
CA LEU A 57 14.88 1.43 7.12
C LEU A 57 14.23 2.59 6.37
N ASN A 58 14.99 3.19 5.47
CA ASN A 58 14.54 4.27 4.62
C ASN A 58 13.44 3.76 3.68
N SER A 59 12.25 4.36 3.80
CA SER A 59 11.07 3.95 3.04
C SER A 59 11.27 4.04 1.52
N ARG A 60 12.13 4.93 1.02
CA ARG A 60 12.44 5.03 -0.43
C ARG A 60 13.28 3.86 -0.89
N GLN A 61 14.34 3.50 -0.16
CA GLN A 61 15.19 2.36 -0.50
C GLN A 61 14.43 1.04 -0.42
N MET A 62 13.61 0.89 0.63
CA MET A 62 12.70 -0.26 0.75
C MET A 62 11.81 -0.40 -0.49
N ARG A 63 11.23 0.69 -0.99
CA ARG A 63 10.40 0.66 -2.21
C ARG A 63 11.18 0.27 -3.46
N LEU A 64 12.37 0.83 -3.68
CA LEU A 64 13.21 0.50 -4.84
C LEU A 64 13.55 -1.00 -4.84
N TYR A 65 13.86 -1.54 -3.68
CA TYR A 65 14.14 -2.97 -3.51
C TYR A 65 12.89 -3.85 -3.72
N LEU A 66 11.73 -3.43 -3.20
CA LEU A 66 10.48 -4.17 -3.37
C LEU A 66 10.04 -4.27 -4.83
N GLN A 67 10.36 -3.25 -5.65
CA GLN A 67 10.05 -3.22 -7.08
C GLN A 67 10.89 -4.20 -7.90
N SER A 68 12.11 -4.56 -7.47
CA SER A 68 13.02 -5.39 -8.27
C SER A 68 12.81 -6.90 -8.11
N ARG A 69 12.19 -7.38 -7.02
CA ARG A 69 12.24 -8.83 -6.66
C ARG A 69 10.94 -9.56 -6.33
N GLN A 70 9.76 -9.14 -6.82
CA GLN A 70 8.46 -9.77 -6.48
C GLN A 70 8.11 -9.79 -4.97
N VAL A 71 8.96 -9.24 -4.09
CA VAL A 71 8.75 -9.13 -2.64
C VAL A 71 7.52 -8.27 -2.32
N LEU A 72 7.17 -7.37 -3.23
CA LEU A 72 5.95 -6.56 -3.18
C LEU A 72 4.69 -7.39 -3.00
N ASP A 73 4.57 -8.54 -3.68
CA ASP A 73 3.40 -9.42 -3.57
C ASP A 73 3.24 -9.93 -2.15
N HIS A 74 4.33 -10.42 -1.57
CA HIS A 74 4.33 -10.95 -0.22
C HIS A 74 4.11 -9.85 0.82
N LEU A 75 4.59 -8.62 0.58
CA LEU A 75 4.33 -7.50 1.47
C LEU A 75 2.84 -7.13 1.47
N ILE A 76 2.18 -7.11 0.30
CA ILE A 76 0.74 -6.88 0.20
C ILE A 76 -0.03 -8.00 0.92
N GLU A 77 0.40 -9.25 0.78
CA GLU A 77 -0.17 -10.39 1.50
C GLU A 77 0.01 -10.33 3.02
N LEU A 78 0.97 -9.56 3.54
CA LEU A 78 1.13 -9.36 4.98
C LEU A 78 0.19 -8.27 5.53
N GLN A 79 -0.41 -7.42 4.68
CA GLN A 79 -1.31 -6.38 5.15
C GLN A 79 -2.67 -6.94 5.57
N ASN A 80 -3.13 -6.64 6.78
CA ASN A 80 -4.49 -6.96 7.23
C ASN A 80 -5.42 -5.73 7.08
N PHE A 81 -6.54 -5.90 6.34
CA PHE A 81 -7.59 -4.91 6.11
C PHE A 81 -8.95 -5.30 6.71
N GLU A 82 -8.99 -6.30 7.58
CA GLU A 82 -10.20 -6.68 8.31
C GLU A 82 -10.79 -5.50 9.09
N ASN A 83 -12.12 -5.41 9.11
CA ASN A 83 -12.88 -4.38 9.82
C ASN A 83 -12.57 -2.94 9.38
N GLN A 84 -11.93 -2.76 8.22
CA GLN A 84 -11.65 -1.43 7.65
C GLN A 84 -12.61 -1.14 6.50
N LEU A 85 -13.15 0.08 6.48
CA LEU A 85 -13.84 0.58 5.28
C LEU A 85 -12.85 0.70 4.12
N LEU A 86 -13.31 0.42 2.91
CA LEU A 86 -12.49 0.46 1.70
C LEU A 86 -11.65 1.74 1.55
N PRO A 87 -12.17 2.96 1.77
CA PRO A 87 -11.38 4.18 1.61
C PRO A 87 -10.30 4.34 2.69
N GLN A 88 -10.49 3.77 3.87
CA GLN A 88 -9.50 3.80 4.96
C GLN A 88 -8.36 2.82 4.68
N ALA A 89 -8.71 1.60 4.27
CA ALA A 89 -7.75 0.60 3.82
C ALA A 89 -6.92 1.13 2.64
N LEU A 90 -7.57 1.78 1.67
CA LEU A 90 -6.92 2.33 0.49
C LEU A 90 -5.96 3.48 0.84
N ARG A 91 -6.33 4.39 1.77
CA ARG A 91 -5.42 5.42 2.28
C ARG A 91 -4.19 4.81 2.96
N ARG A 92 -4.40 3.83 3.84
CA ARG A 92 -3.30 3.13 4.53
C ARG A 92 -2.39 2.44 3.53
N PHE A 93 -2.98 1.81 2.52
CA PHE A 93 -2.24 1.17 1.44
C PHE A 93 -1.36 2.18 0.70
N PHE A 94 -1.91 3.28 0.19
CA PHE A 94 -1.12 4.31 -0.51
C PHE A 94 -0.05 4.96 0.37
N ARG A 95 -0.31 5.17 1.67
CA ARG A 95 0.71 5.65 2.62
C ARG A 95 1.83 4.66 2.84
N SER A 96 1.54 3.37 2.90
CA SER A 96 2.58 2.34 3.04
C SER A 96 3.39 2.18 1.75
N MET A 97 2.74 2.38 0.61
CA MET A 97 3.31 2.10 -0.71
C MET A 97 3.96 3.32 -1.38
N GLN A 98 3.85 4.53 -0.80
CA GLN A 98 4.25 5.85 -1.35
C GLN A 98 4.78 5.76 -2.78
N ALA A 99 3.85 5.84 -3.75
CA ALA A 99 4.17 5.67 -5.16
C ALA A 99 5.36 6.56 -5.55
N PRO A 100 6.31 6.08 -6.37
CA PRO A 100 7.46 6.88 -6.76
C PRO A 100 7.02 8.23 -7.33
N ASN A 101 7.73 9.29 -6.97
CA ASN A 101 7.64 10.61 -7.60
C ASN A 101 8.27 10.57 -9.01
N THR A 102 8.05 9.48 -9.76
CA THR A 102 8.52 9.36 -11.13
C THR A 102 7.84 10.46 -11.94
N LYS A 103 8.65 11.36 -12.49
CA LYS A 103 8.20 12.47 -13.35
C LYS A 103 7.41 11.99 -14.58
N ASN A 104 7.49 10.70 -14.92
CA ASN A 104 6.75 10.07 -16.00
C ASN A 104 5.35 9.60 -15.53
N GLY A 105 4.32 10.38 -15.87
CA GLY A 105 2.94 10.13 -15.47
C GLY A 105 2.35 8.78 -15.93
N TYR A 106 2.83 8.22 -17.04
CA TYR A 106 2.34 6.94 -17.59
C TYR A 106 2.81 5.74 -16.76
N LEU A 107 4.12 5.68 -16.46
CA LEU A 107 4.69 4.63 -15.60
C LEU A 107 4.08 4.67 -14.19
N ARG A 108 3.79 5.87 -13.67
CA ARG A 108 3.06 6.06 -12.41
C ARG A 108 1.64 5.51 -12.46
N ALA A 109 0.91 5.75 -13.56
CA ALA A 109 -0.45 5.24 -13.74
C ALA A 109 -0.48 3.71 -13.84
N LEU A 110 0.46 3.12 -14.58
CA LEU A 110 0.61 1.66 -14.67
C LEU A 110 0.95 1.02 -13.33
N LEU A 111 1.89 1.61 -12.57
CA LEU A 111 2.22 1.12 -11.23
C LEU A 111 1.02 1.21 -10.28
N LYS A 112 0.27 2.33 -10.31
CA LYS A 112 -0.97 2.46 -9.53
C LYS A 112 -1.99 1.39 -9.90
N LYS A 113 -2.15 1.08 -11.19
CA LYS A 113 -3.08 0.04 -11.66
C LYS A 113 -2.71 -1.34 -11.12
N ALA A 114 -1.46 -1.78 -11.32
CA ALA A 114 -1.00 -3.09 -10.84
C ALA A 114 -1.08 -3.21 -9.31
N LEU A 115 -0.77 -2.14 -8.57
CA LEU A 115 -0.92 -2.09 -7.12
C LEU A 115 -2.38 -2.19 -6.68
N LEU A 116 -3.28 -1.53 -7.41
CA LEU A 116 -4.71 -1.53 -7.10
C LEU A 116 -5.35 -2.90 -7.35
N GLU A 117 -4.94 -3.61 -8.39
CA GLU A 117 -5.35 -5.01 -8.65
C GLU A 117 -4.96 -5.91 -7.47
N LYS A 118 -3.71 -5.83 -7.03
CA LYS A 118 -3.21 -6.62 -5.87
C LYS A 118 -3.91 -6.24 -4.57
N PHE A 119 -4.12 -4.94 -4.34
CA PHE A 119 -4.88 -4.44 -3.20
C PHE A 119 -6.31 -4.99 -3.19
N SER A 120 -6.98 -4.98 -4.35
CA SER A 120 -8.37 -5.43 -4.47
C SER A 120 -8.50 -6.91 -4.14
N LEU A 121 -7.60 -7.74 -4.67
CA LEU A 121 -7.53 -9.16 -4.31
C LEU A 121 -7.32 -9.36 -2.81
N ARG A 122 -6.40 -8.61 -2.20
CA ARG A 122 -6.10 -8.73 -0.78
C ARG A 122 -7.26 -8.25 0.10
N PHE A 123 -7.91 -7.16 -0.25
CA PHE A 123 -9.05 -6.61 0.48
C PHE A 123 -10.21 -7.61 0.52
N CYS A 124 -10.52 -8.26 -0.61
CA CYS A 124 -11.52 -9.34 -0.67
C CYS A 124 -11.14 -10.52 0.22
N LYS A 125 -9.88 -10.95 0.21
CA LYS A 125 -9.39 -12.05 1.08
C LYS A 125 -9.53 -11.73 2.57
N CYS A 126 -9.27 -10.49 2.97
CA CYS A 126 -9.45 -10.03 4.35
C CYS A 126 -10.93 -9.84 4.73
N ASN A 127 -11.81 -9.56 3.77
CA ASN A 127 -13.22 -9.23 4.04
C ASN A 127 -14.19 -10.11 3.22
N PRO A 128 -14.16 -11.45 3.40
CA PRO A 128 -15.01 -12.36 2.63
C PRO A 128 -16.51 -12.14 2.89
N HIS A 129 -16.86 -11.63 4.07
CA HIS A 129 -18.23 -11.34 4.50
C HIS A 129 -18.93 -10.25 3.67
N LEU A 130 -18.19 -9.40 2.96
CA LEU A 130 -18.77 -8.34 2.12
C LEU A 130 -19.32 -8.86 0.78
N GLY A 131 -18.94 -10.09 0.38
CA GLY A 131 -19.36 -10.69 -0.89
C GLY A 131 -18.97 -9.86 -2.12
N LEU A 132 -17.90 -9.07 -2.04
CA LEU A 132 -17.39 -8.26 -3.14
C LEU A 132 -16.34 -9.06 -3.92
N SER A 133 -16.42 -9.04 -5.25
CA SER A 133 -15.34 -9.60 -6.08
C SER A 133 -14.16 -8.63 -6.18
N SER A 134 -12.98 -9.16 -6.51
CA SER A 134 -11.77 -8.37 -6.79
C SER A 134 -12.04 -7.25 -7.79
N ASP A 135 -12.78 -7.54 -8.87
CA ASP A 135 -13.09 -6.58 -9.92
C ASP A 135 -14.00 -5.45 -9.42
N MET A 136 -15.00 -5.79 -8.60
CA MET A 136 -15.87 -4.79 -7.97
C MET A 136 -15.06 -3.88 -7.05
N VAL A 137 -14.17 -4.43 -6.22
CA VAL A 137 -13.31 -3.64 -5.33
C VAL A 137 -12.36 -2.76 -6.13
N TYR A 138 -11.80 -3.25 -7.23
CA TYR A 138 -10.95 -2.47 -8.12
C TYR A 138 -11.70 -1.26 -8.72
N ILE A 139 -12.92 -1.47 -9.23
CA ILE A 139 -13.79 -0.41 -9.75
C ILE A 139 -14.11 0.61 -8.65
N LEU A 140 -14.51 0.13 -7.46
CA LEU A 140 -14.80 0.99 -6.31
C LEU A 140 -13.59 1.85 -5.90
N CYS A 141 -12.39 1.27 -5.90
CA CYS A 141 -11.16 2.01 -5.62
C CYS A 141 -10.92 3.12 -6.66
N PHE A 142 -11.16 2.85 -7.94
CA PHE A 142 -11.06 3.86 -8.99
C PHE A 142 -12.08 4.98 -8.81
N SER A 143 -13.34 4.64 -8.50
CA SER A 143 -14.39 5.61 -8.20
C SER A 143 -14.03 6.48 -7.00
N LEU A 144 -13.44 5.91 -5.95
CA LEU A 144 -12.98 6.64 -4.76
C LEU A 144 -11.83 7.60 -5.08
N ILE A 145 -10.88 7.19 -5.93
CA ILE A 145 -9.79 8.06 -6.38
C ILE A 145 -10.34 9.22 -7.22
N MET A 146 -11.26 8.95 -8.14
CA MET A 146 -11.90 9.99 -8.95
C MET A 146 -12.70 10.97 -8.09
N LEU A 147 -13.49 10.46 -7.13
CA LEU A 147 -14.20 11.30 -6.17
C LEU A 147 -13.23 12.16 -5.34
N SER A 148 -12.12 11.57 -4.89
CA SER A 148 -11.11 12.28 -4.13
C SER A 148 -10.49 13.44 -4.91
N VAL A 149 -10.23 13.27 -6.21
CA VAL A 149 -9.70 14.32 -7.09
C VAL A 149 -10.77 15.38 -7.37
N ASP A 150 -12.01 14.95 -7.58
CA ASP A 150 -13.16 15.82 -7.82
C ASP A 150 -13.38 16.78 -6.65
N LEU A 151 -13.49 16.26 -5.43
CA LEU A 151 -13.78 17.03 -4.23
C LEU A 151 -12.65 18.01 -3.86
N SER A 152 -11.40 17.65 -4.14
CA SER A 152 -10.24 18.45 -3.75
C SER A 152 -9.79 19.50 -4.75
N SER A 153 -10.04 19.29 -6.05
CA SER A 153 -9.45 20.13 -7.10
C SER A 153 -10.10 21.52 -7.12
N PRO A 154 -9.35 22.62 -6.96
CA PRO A 154 -9.93 23.97 -7.02
C PRO A 154 -10.50 24.31 -8.40
N HIS A 155 -10.07 23.60 -9.45
CA HIS A 155 -10.55 23.80 -10.82
C HIS A 155 -11.97 23.24 -11.06
N ILE A 156 -12.43 22.32 -10.22
CA ILE A 156 -13.76 21.72 -10.34
C ILE A 156 -14.73 22.52 -9.48
N LYS A 157 -15.56 23.35 -10.12
CA LYS A 157 -16.57 24.19 -9.44
C LYS A 157 -17.79 23.39 -8.97
N ASN A 158 -18.28 22.50 -9.83
CA ASN A 158 -19.43 21.65 -9.54
C ASN A 158 -18.94 20.29 -9.04
N LYS A 159 -18.90 20.13 -7.72
CA LYS A 159 -18.47 18.90 -7.06
C LYS A 159 -19.51 17.80 -7.24
N MET A 160 -19.04 16.56 -7.37
CA MET A 160 -19.89 15.38 -7.40
C MET A 160 -20.67 15.25 -6.09
N SER A 161 -22.00 15.28 -6.19
CA SER A 161 -22.88 15.04 -5.05
C SER A 161 -22.89 13.56 -4.65
N LYS A 162 -23.27 13.28 -3.40
CA LYS A 162 -23.46 11.91 -2.90
C LYS A 162 -24.39 11.09 -3.79
N ARG A 163 -25.49 11.69 -4.26
CA ARG A 163 -26.46 11.04 -5.16
C ARG A 163 -25.84 10.67 -6.51
N GLU A 164 -25.04 11.55 -7.08
CA GLU A 164 -24.34 11.29 -8.35
C GLU A 164 -23.30 10.19 -8.17
N PHE A 165 -22.53 10.21 -7.09
CA PHE A 165 -21.55 9.17 -6.79
C PHE A 165 -22.20 7.78 -6.69
N ILE A 166 -23.28 7.66 -5.90
CA ILE A 166 -24.03 6.40 -5.74
C ILE A 166 -24.53 5.90 -7.10
N ARG A 167 -25.11 6.79 -7.92
CA ARG A 167 -25.59 6.43 -9.26
C ARG A 167 -24.47 5.92 -10.15
N ASN A 168 -23.33 6.62 -10.19
CA ASN A 168 -22.20 6.27 -11.03
C ASN A 168 -21.58 4.92 -10.63
N VAL A 169 -21.42 4.69 -9.32
CA VAL A 169 -20.88 3.43 -8.79
C VAL A 169 -21.83 2.27 -9.06
N ARG A 170 -23.14 2.45 -8.85
CA ARG A 170 -24.15 1.42 -9.13
C ARG A 170 -24.09 0.96 -10.59
N GLN A 171 -23.95 1.92 -11.51
CA GLN A 171 -23.84 1.62 -12.95
C GLN A 171 -22.55 0.87 -13.29
N ALA A 172 -21.43 1.20 -12.64
CA ALA A 172 -20.14 0.58 -12.91
C ALA A 172 -19.98 -0.82 -12.31
N VAL A 173 -20.53 -1.05 -11.12
CA VAL A 173 -20.40 -2.32 -10.37
C VAL A 173 -21.58 -3.28 -10.66
N HIS A 174 -22.65 -2.78 -11.30
CA HIS A 174 -23.90 -3.52 -11.55
C HIS A 174 -24.51 -4.16 -10.28
N ARG A 175 -24.28 -3.54 -9.12
CA ARG A 175 -24.81 -3.95 -7.81
C ARG A 175 -25.50 -2.75 -7.16
N ALA A 176 -26.66 -2.99 -6.57
CA ALA A 176 -27.38 -1.98 -5.78
C ALA A 176 -26.98 -2.13 -4.31
N ASP A 177 -26.19 -1.19 -3.82
CA ASP A 177 -25.73 -1.13 -2.42
C ASP A 177 -25.56 0.34 -2.01
N ASP A 178 -26.66 1.07 -2.04
CA ASP A 178 -26.67 2.54 -1.88
C ASP A 178 -26.16 2.98 -0.51
N GLU A 179 -26.41 2.16 0.52
CA GLU A 179 -25.94 2.40 1.88
C GLU A 179 -24.41 2.31 1.93
N LEU A 180 -23.82 1.23 1.40
CA LEU A 180 -22.38 1.10 1.27
C LEU A 180 -21.79 2.29 0.49
N TYR A 181 -22.31 2.58 -0.70
CA TYR A 181 -21.78 3.65 -1.55
C TYR A 181 -21.93 5.03 -0.90
N GLY A 182 -23.00 5.23 -0.13
CA GLY A 182 -23.20 6.42 0.68
C GLY A 182 -22.13 6.57 1.75
N HIS A 183 -21.83 5.51 2.50
CA HIS A 183 -20.76 5.52 3.51
C HIS A 183 -19.37 5.74 2.91
N LEU A 184 -19.12 5.16 1.73
CA LEU A 184 -17.89 5.39 0.97
C LEU A 184 -17.72 6.87 0.61
N TYR A 185 -18.78 7.54 0.14
CA TYR A 185 -18.77 8.97 -0.15
C TYR A 185 -18.51 9.81 1.10
N ASP A 186 -19.25 9.55 2.17
CA ASP A 186 -19.15 10.33 3.41
C ASP A 186 -17.73 10.27 4.00
N ASP A 187 -17.09 9.10 3.95
CA ASP A 187 -15.72 8.94 4.43
C ASP A 187 -14.72 9.79 3.63
N VAL A 188 -14.84 9.85 2.30
CA VAL A 188 -13.98 10.71 1.47
C VAL A 188 -14.27 12.17 1.68
N TYR A 189 -15.54 12.54 1.79
CA TYR A 189 -15.97 13.92 2.03
C TYR A 189 -15.45 14.45 3.38
N LEU A 190 -15.52 13.65 4.44
CA LEU A 190 -15.12 14.05 5.79
C LEU A 190 -13.61 13.99 6.02
N ARG A 191 -12.93 12.95 5.52
CA ARG A 191 -11.49 12.72 5.81
C ARG A 191 -10.56 13.20 4.69
N GLY A 192 -11.09 13.60 3.55
CA GLY A 192 -10.32 14.09 2.42
C GLY A 192 -9.57 12.98 1.67
N HIS A 193 -8.45 13.36 1.05
CA HIS A 193 -7.77 12.63 0.00
C HIS A 193 -7.56 11.13 0.26
N VAL A 194 -7.91 10.31 -0.73
CA VAL A 194 -7.69 8.86 -0.70
C VAL A 194 -6.32 8.49 -1.24
N ALA A 195 -5.86 9.19 -2.28
CA ALA A 195 -4.51 9.09 -2.81
C ALA A 195 -3.80 10.45 -2.60
N PRO A 196 -2.53 10.46 -2.14
CA PRO A 196 -1.79 11.71 -1.98
C PRO A 196 -1.67 12.44 -3.31
N ASN A 197 -1.92 13.76 -3.29
CA ASN A 197 -1.67 14.64 -4.43
C ASN A 197 -0.18 14.69 -4.73
N SER A 198 0.15 14.86 -6.00
CA SER A 198 1.51 14.92 -6.52
C SER A 198 2.09 16.33 -6.58
N GLU A 199 1.69 17.22 -5.66
CA GLU A 199 2.07 18.64 -5.72
C GLU A 199 2.54 19.24 -4.39
N ASP A 200 3.10 18.41 -3.50
CA ASP A 200 4.03 18.90 -2.45
C ASP A 200 5.40 18.25 -2.63
#